data_AF-O96343-F1
#
_entry.id   AF-O96343-F1
#
_cell.length_a   1.000
_cell.length_b   1.000
_cell.length_c   1.000
_cell.angle_alpha   90.00
_cell.angle_beta   90.00
_cell.angle_gamma   90.00
#
_symmetry.space_group_name_H-M   'P 1'
#
loop_
_entity.id
_entity.type
_entity.pdbx_description
1 polymer ?
#
loop_
_entity_poly.entity_id
_entity_poly.type
_entity_poly.pdbx_seq_one_letter_code
_entity_poly.pdbx_strand_id
1 'polypeptide(L)'
;NHHNLESYFRTHLSWLTDAQKDEIKKMKEEGNRKMDIQKKIFDYFESLTGDKKKKAAEELQEGCRMAMREIVGEEKWTVLRPMKDSGPTPKELSMKVEEMFKDVFDKDKKVKIDEYAPVCRKILPVIHERRKR
;
A
#
# COMPACT_ATOMS: atom_id res chain seq x y z
N ASN A 1 -0.40 -1.01 -22.12
CA ASN A 1 -1.03 -1.51 -20.88
C ASN A 1 -1.72 -0.40 -20.11
N HIS A 2 -3.05 -0.34 -20.18
CA HIS A 2 -3.89 0.70 -19.57
C HIS A 2 -4.15 0.39 -18.08
N HIS A 3 -3.21 0.77 -17.21
CA HIS A 3 -3.50 0.95 -15.78
C HIS A 3 -4.27 2.28 -15.61
N ASN A 4 -5.56 2.31 -15.95
CA ASN A 4 -6.38 3.51 -15.76
C ASN A 4 -6.82 3.64 -14.30
N LEU A 5 -6.87 4.88 -13.80
CA LEU A 5 -7.26 5.25 -12.45
C LEU A 5 -8.67 4.72 -12.11
N GLU A 6 -9.58 4.67 -13.09
CA GLU A 6 -10.91 4.07 -12.92
C GLU A 6 -10.91 2.59 -12.60
N SER A 7 -9.93 1.83 -13.09
CA SER A 7 -9.80 0.42 -12.73
C SER A 7 -9.44 0.31 -11.24
N TYR A 8 -8.49 1.15 -10.77
CA TYR A 8 -8.14 1.21 -9.36
C TYR A 8 -9.32 1.62 -8.48
N PHE A 9 -10.15 2.58 -8.90
CA PHE A 9 -11.37 2.98 -8.17
C PHE A 9 -12.41 1.87 -8.04
N ARG A 10 -12.40 0.88 -8.94
CA ARG A 10 -13.32 -0.26 -8.87
C ARG A 10 -12.76 -1.45 -8.09
N THR A 11 -11.44 -1.57 -8.01
CA THR A 11 -10.77 -2.74 -7.39
C THR A 11 -10.07 -2.41 -6.08
N HIS A 12 -9.01 -1.60 -6.13
CA HIS A 12 -8.10 -1.34 -5.01
C HIS A 12 -8.46 -0.11 -4.16
N LEU A 13 -9.36 0.72 -4.67
CA LEU A 13 -9.79 1.99 -4.09
C LEU A 13 -11.32 2.09 -4.07
N SER A 14 -12.01 0.94 -4.02
CA SER A 14 -13.47 0.88 -4.02
C SER A 14 -14.08 1.41 -2.72
N TRP A 15 -13.28 1.41 -1.65
CA TRP A 15 -13.60 1.97 -0.34
C TRP A 15 -13.70 3.50 -0.31
N LEU A 16 -13.18 4.20 -1.32
CA LEU A 16 -13.33 5.65 -1.45
C LEU A 16 -14.78 6.02 -1.78
N THR A 17 -15.23 7.13 -1.23
CA THR A 17 -16.50 7.77 -1.62
C THR A 17 -16.40 8.38 -3.01
N ASP A 18 -17.53 8.62 -3.67
CA ASP A 18 -17.55 9.21 -5.01
C ASP A 18 -16.89 10.60 -5.02
N ALA A 19 -17.13 11.42 -3.99
CA ALA A 19 -16.47 12.71 -3.82
C ALA A 19 -14.93 12.60 -3.73
N GLN A 20 -14.42 11.60 -3.00
CA GLN A 20 -12.96 11.36 -2.90
C GLN A 20 -12.38 10.86 -4.22
N LYS A 21 -13.12 10.03 -4.97
CA LYS A 21 -12.72 9.56 -6.30
C LYS A 21 -12.67 10.72 -7.30
N ASP A 22 -13.65 11.61 -7.26
CA ASP A 22 -13.67 12.82 -8.10
C ASP A 22 -12.50 13.76 -7.76
N GLU A 23 -12.18 13.95 -6.47
CA GLU A 23 -11.01 14.74 -6.07
C GLU A 23 -9.70 14.16 -6.62
N ILE A 24 -9.51 12.84 -6.51
CA ILE A 24 -8.34 12.15 -7.08
C ILE A 24 -8.31 12.21 -8.61
N LYS A 25 -9.47 12.09 -9.26
CA LYS A 25 -9.59 12.20 -10.72
C LYS A 25 -9.17 13.61 -11.17
N LYS A 26 -9.68 14.64 -10.49
CA LYS A 26 -9.31 16.03 -10.73
C LYS A 26 -7.82 16.26 -10.53
N MET A 27 -7.22 15.73 -9.46
CA MET A 27 -5.78 15.83 -9.25
C MET A 27 -4.99 15.23 -10.42
N LYS A 28 -5.42 14.08 -10.96
CA LYS A 28 -4.79 13.45 -12.13
C LYS A 28 -4.95 14.30 -13.40
N GLU A 29 -6.12 14.88 -13.63
CA GLU A 29 -6.41 15.76 -14.78
C GLU A 29 -5.61 17.07 -14.73
N GLU A 30 -5.41 17.62 -13.53
CA GLU A 30 -4.56 18.79 -13.27
C GLU A 30 -3.05 18.48 -13.43
N GLY A 31 -2.68 17.22 -13.67
CA GLY A 31 -1.28 16.83 -13.86
C GLY A 31 -0.48 16.70 -12.54
N ASN A 32 -1.17 16.56 -11.39
CA ASN A 32 -0.48 16.29 -10.13
C ASN A 32 0.36 15.02 -10.22
N ARG A 33 1.45 14.99 -9.45
CA ARG A 33 2.33 13.82 -9.44
C ARG A 33 1.56 12.64 -8.87
N LYS A 34 1.83 11.44 -9.39
CA LYS A 34 1.26 10.19 -8.85
C LYS A 34 1.45 10.08 -7.33
N MET A 35 2.57 10.62 -6.85
CA MET A 35 2.97 10.65 -5.44
C MET A 35 2.00 11.51 -4.59
N ASP A 36 1.61 12.68 -5.09
CA ASP A 36 0.65 13.57 -4.41
C ASP A 36 -0.75 12.93 -4.34
N ILE A 37 -1.17 12.29 -5.45
CA ILE A 37 -2.43 11.54 -5.51
C ILE A 37 -2.43 10.38 -4.52
N GLN A 38 -1.35 9.62 -4.45
CA GLN A 38 -1.21 8.51 -3.51
C GLN A 38 -1.24 8.99 -2.07
N LYS A 39 -0.50 10.06 -1.74
CA LYS A 39 -0.54 10.68 -0.43
C LYS A 39 -1.97 11.04 -0.02
N LYS A 40 -2.75 11.63 -0.94
CA LYS A 40 -4.15 11.97 -0.69
C LYS A 40 -5.02 10.74 -0.41
N ILE A 41 -4.86 9.67 -1.19
CA ILE A 41 -5.52 8.38 -0.92
C ILE A 41 -5.19 7.87 0.48
N PHE A 42 -3.94 7.99 0.89
CA PHE A 42 -3.49 7.54 2.21
C PHE A 42 -4.03 8.41 3.33
N ASP A 43 -4.14 9.72 3.15
CA ASP A 43 -4.78 10.62 4.12
C ASP A 43 -6.24 10.21 4.37
N TYR A 44 -6.98 9.85 3.31
CA TYR A 44 -8.33 9.31 3.48
C TYR A 44 -8.34 8.00 4.25
N PHE A 45 -7.39 7.09 4.01
CA PHE A 45 -7.29 5.83 4.74
C PHE A 45 -7.03 6.06 6.24
N GLU A 46 -6.16 7.00 6.58
CA GLU A 46 -5.84 7.31 7.97
C GLU A 46 -7.04 7.87 8.74
N SER A 47 -7.89 8.64 8.06
CA SER A 47 -9.16 9.16 8.60
C SER A 47 -10.21 8.07 8.88
N LEU A 48 -10.06 6.87 8.28
CA LEU A 48 -11.00 5.77 8.50
C LEU A 48 -10.77 5.09 9.85
N THR A 49 -11.87 4.59 10.42
CA THR A 49 -11.89 3.77 11.64
C THR A 49 -12.82 2.57 11.45
N GLY A 50 -12.74 1.60 12.38
CA GLY A 50 -13.62 0.43 12.39
C GLY A 50 -13.53 -0.44 11.13
N ASP A 51 -14.68 -0.95 10.68
CA ASP A 51 -14.73 -1.90 9.56
C ASP A 51 -14.42 -1.26 8.20
N LYS A 52 -14.69 0.04 8.04
CA LYS A 52 -14.28 0.79 6.84
C LYS A 52 -12.75 0.78 6.70
N LYS A 53 -12.02 1.00 7.80
CA LYS A 53 -10.55 0.94 7.80
C LYS A 53 -10.04 -0.46 7.46
N LYS A 54 -10.68 -1.52 7.98
CA LYS A 54 -10.30 -2.91 7.66
C LYS A 54 -10.51 -3.25 6.19
N LYS A 55 -11.64 -2.83 5.61
CA LYS A 55 -11.91 -3.04 4.17
C LYS A 55 -10.90 -2.28 3.31
N ALA A 56 -10.68 -1.00 3.61
CA ALA A 56 -9.69 -0.18 2.91
C ALA A 56 -8.27 -0.77 3.02
N ALA A 57 -7.89 -1.26 4.20
CA ALA A 57 -6.61 -1.90 4.41
C ALA A 57 -6.41 -3.12 3.50
N GLU A 58 -7.44 -3.94 3.24
CA GLU A 58 -7.33 -5.12 2.38
C GLU A 58 -7.09 -4.74 0.92
N GLU A 59 -7.84 -3.76 0.44
CA GLU A 59 -7.73 -3.27 -0.93
C GLU A 59 -6.38 -2.59 -1.16
N LEU A 60 -5.91 -1.78 -0.19
CA LEU A 60 -4.59 -1.14 -0.21
C LEU A 60 -3.43 -2.12 0.00
N GLN A 61 -3.65 -3.25 0.69
CA GLN A 61 -2.63 -4.28 0.91
C GLN A 61 -2.07 -4.78 -0.44
N GLU A 62 -2.90 -4.87 -1.48
CA GLU A 62 -2.44 -5.25 -2.81
C GLU A 62 -1.51 -4.20 -3.42
N GLY A 63 -1.83 -2.91 -3.24
CA GLY A 63 -0.94 -1.81 -3.62
C GLY A 63 0.43 -1.92 -2.93
N CYS A 64 0.44 -2.22 -1.63
CA CYS A 64 1.67 -2.48 -0.89
C CYS A 64 2.45 -3.69 -1.39
N ARG A 65 1.77 -4.77 -1.80
CA ARG A 65 2.42 -5.96 -2.38
C ARG A 65 3.08 -5.65 -3.72
N MET A 66 2.38 -4.91 -4.59
CA MET A 66 2.93 -4.50 -5.89
C MET A 66 4.14 -3.58 -5.71
N ALA A 67 4.03 -2.56 -4.85
CA ALA A 67 5.13 -1.64 -4.58
C ALA A 67 6.36 -2.36 -4.00
N MET A 68 6.13 -3.29 -3.05
CA MET A 68 7.21 -4.12 -2.51
C MET A 68 7.93 -4.92 -3.59
N ARG A 69 7.18 -5.60 -4.49
CA ARG A 69 7.77 -6.34 -5.61
C ARG A 69 8.61 -5.45 -6.51
N GLU A 70 8.17 -4.23 -6.76
CA GLU A 70 8.89 -3.27 -7.60
C GLU A 70 10.17 -2.74 -6.92
N ILE A 71 10.11 -2.50 -5.61
CA ILE A 71 11.22 -2.02 -4.80
C ILE A 71 12.27 -3.13 -4.61
N VAL A 72 11.90 -4.23 -3.93
CA VAL A 72 12.86 -5.26 -3.52
C VAL A 72 13.09 -6.34 -4.59
N GLY A 73 12.26 -6.36 -5.63
CA GLY A 73 12.27 -7.41 -6.66
C GLY A 73 11.36 -8.59 -6.30
N GLU A 74 10.94 -9.34 -7.32
CA GLU A 74 10.08 -10.51 -7.14
C GLU A 74 10.76 -11.62 -6.33
N GLU A 75 12.08 -11.82 -6.49
CA GLU A 75 12.84 -12.82 -5.73
C GLU A 75 12.77 -12.57 -4.22
N LYS A 76 13.15 -11.36 -3.76
CA LYS A 76 13.10 -10.99 -2.35
C LYS A 76 11.67 -10.98 -1.81
N TRP A 77 10.69 -10.56 -2.62
CA TRP A 77 9.28 -10.63 -2.25
C TRP A 77 8.79 -12.07 -2.04
N THR A 78 9.22 -13.00 -2.88
CA THR A 78 8.79 -14.41 -2.81
C THR A 78 9.31 -15.08 -1.54
N VAL A 79 10.45 -14.63 -1.00
CA VAL A 79 10.96 -15.05 0.33
C VAL A 79 10.09 -14.51 1.48
N LEU A 80 9.50 -13.32 1.34
CA LEU A 80 8.57 -12.75 2.34
C LEU A 80 7.17 -13.39 2.29
N ARG A 81 6.79 -13.97 1.14
CA ARG A 81 5.46 -14.56 0.94
C ARG A 81 5.14 -15.72 1.90
N PRO A 82 6.00 -16.75 2.09
CA PRO A 82 5.74 -17.86 3.01
C PRO A 82 5.79 -17.45 4.49
N MET A 83 6.49 -16.36 4.81
CA MET A 83 6.41 -15.78 6.16
C MET A 83 4.97 -15.40 6.52
N LYS A 84 4.10 -15.05 5.57
CA LYS A 84 2.69 -14.76 5.88
C LYS A 84 1.87 -15.97 6.36
N ASP A 85 2.28 -17.19 6.00
CA ASP A 85 1.59 -18.44 6.37
C ASP A 85 2.11 -19.05 7.68
N SER A 86 3.33 -18.70 8.11
CA SER A 86 3.91 -19.17 9.39
C SER A 86 3.62 -18.29 10.61
N GLY A 87 2.73 -17.29 10.48
CA GLY A 87 2.26 -16.46 11.61
C GLY A 87 3.29 -15.55 12.31
N PRO A 88 4.30 -14.95 11.65
CA PRO A 88 5.12 -13.93 12.25
C PRO A 88 4.24 -12.76 12.66
N THR A 89 4.61 -12.18 13.78
CA THR A 89 4.01 -10.96 14.27
C THR A 89 4.22 -9.83 13.25
N PRO A 90 3.32 -8.83 13.17
CA PRO A 90 3.50 -7.67 12.29
C PRO A 90 4.88 -7.00 12.43
N LYS A 91 5.46 -7.10 13.63
CA LYS A 91 6.78 -6.60 13.98
C LYS A 91 7.90 -7.33 13.24
N GLU A 92 7.91 -8.66 13.23
CA GLU A 92 8.93 -9.46 12.53
C GLU A 92 8.89 -9.23 11.03
N LEU A 93 7.68 -9.18 10.45
CA LEU A 93 7.50 -8.85 9.04
C LEU A 93 8.01 -7.43 8.74
N SER A 94 7.69 -6.46 9.59
CA SER A 94 8.19 -5.09 9.43
C SER A 94 9.72 -5.00 9.50
N MET A 95 10.36 -5.74 10.41
CA MET A 95 11.81 -5.77 10.53
C MET A 95 12.47 -6.38 9.29
N LYS A 96 11.92 -7.47 8.75
CA LYS A 96 12.45 -8.10 7.54
C LYS A 96 12.33 -7.19 6.32
N VAL A 97 11.20 -6.47 6.21
CA VAL A 97 10.98 -5.48 5.15
C VAL A 97 12.00 -4.33 5.25
N GLU A 98 12.27 -3.82 6.46
CA GLU A 98 13.30 -2.80 6.68
C GLU A 98 14.71 -3.27 6.32
N GLU A 99 15.05 -4.52 6.66
CA GLU A 99 16.32 -5.13 6.28
C GLU A 99 16.48 -5.15 4.76
N MET A 100 15.43 -5.56 4.03
CA MET A 100 15.46 -5.56 2.56
C MET A 100 15.60 -4.15 1.97
N PHE A 101 15.03 -3.13 2.61
CA PHE A 101 15.16 -1.75 2.16
C PHE A 101 16.57 -1.18 2.35
N LYS A 102 17.36 -1.68 3.31
CA LYS A 102 18.77 -1.27 3.47
C LYS A 102 19.63 -1.66 2.27
N ASP A 103 19.30 -2.76 1.62
CA ASP A 103 19.99 -3.23 0.40
C ASP A 103 19.54 -2.49 -0.88
N VAL A 104 18.56 -1.58 -0.77
CA VAL A 104 18.06 -0.81 -1.92
C VAL A 104 18.87 0.48 -2.04
N PHE A 105 19.79 0.51 -3.00
CA PHE A 105 20.63 1.68 -3.27
C PHE A 105 20.11 2.60 -4.38
N ASP A 106 19.16 2.11 -5.17
CA ASP A 106 18.52 2.83 -6.26
C ASP A 106 17.69 4.01 -5.74
N LYS A 107 17.92 5.21 -6.30
CA LYS A 107 17.29 6.46 -5.84
C LYS A 107 15.78 6.45 -6.06
N ASP A 108 15.31 5.94 -7.19
CA ASP A 108 13.87 5.91 -7.51
C ASP A 108 13.15 4.91 -6.61
N LYS A 109 13.80 3.79 -6.29
CA LYS A 109 13.26 2.82 -5.33
C LYS A 109 13.27 3.35 -3.90
N LYS A 110 14.28 4.14 -3.51
CA LYS A 110 14.30 4.81 -2.19
C LYS A 110 13.14 5.80 -2.03
N VAL A 111 12.85 6.61 -3.05
CA VAL A 111 11.67 7.48 -3.04
C VAL A 111 10.39 6.67 -2.83
N LYS A 112 10.24 5.54 -3.55
CA LYS A 112 9.09 4.64 -3.34
C LYS A 112 9.07 4.03 -1.95
N ILE A 113 10.21 3.70 -1.35
CA ILE A 113 10.26 3.22 0.04
C ILE A 113 9.71 4.30 0.97
N ASP A 114 10.19 5.54 0.87
CA ASP A 114 9.75 6.63 1.75
C ASP A 114 8.25 6.94 1.60
N GLU A 115 7.70 6.75 0.40
CA GLU A 115 6.28 6.97 0.10
C GLU A 115 5.37 5.83 0.59
N TYR A 116 5.75 4.58 0.31
CA TYR A 116 4.89 3.43 0.57
C TYR A 116 5.12 2.81 1.95
N ALA A 117 6.35 2.82 2.48
CA ALA A 117 6.67 2.15 3.73
C ALA A 117 5.84 2.63 4.93
N PRO A 118 5.62 3.95 5.16
CA PRO A 118 4.84 4.41 6.31
C PRO A 118 3.41 3.87 6.28
N VAL A 119 2.81 3.85 5.09
CA VAL A 119 1.42 3.45 4.90
C VAL A 119 1.28 1.93 4.97
N CYS A 120 2.17 1.21 4.29
CA CYS A 120 2.16 -0.25 4.34
C CYS A 120 2.39 -0.77 5.76
N ARG A 121 3.22 -0.09 6.57
CA ARG A 121 3.36 -0.40 8.00
C ARG A 121 2.07 -0.19 8.80
N LYS A 122 1.26 0.83 8.47
CA LYS A 122 -0.04 1.07 9.11
C LYS A 122 -1.11 0.05 8.69
N ILE A 123 -1.04 -0.48 7.46
CA ILE A 123 -1.97 -1.48 6.93
C ILE A 123 -1.73 -2.87 7.55
N LEU A 124 -0.46 -3.26 7.73
CA LEU A 124 -0.08 -4.58 8.26
C LEU A 124 -0.78 -5.00 9.58
N PRO A 125 -0.79 -4.19 10.65
CA PRO A 125 -1.46 -4.57 11.90
C PRO A 125 -2.98 -4.67 11.74
N VAL A 126 -3.61 -3.78 10.98
CA VAL A 126 -5.08 -3.81 10.72
C VAL A 126 -5.49 -5.12 10.05
N ILE A 127 -4.69 -5.58 9.09
CA ILE A 127 -4.90 -6.85 8.40
C ILE A 127 -4.67 -8.04 9.33
N HIS A 128 -3.63 -7.97 10.17
CA HIS A 128 -3.30 -9.04 11.11
C HIS A 128 -4.38 -9.24 12.17
N GLU A 129 -4.90 -8.16 12.73
CA GLU A 129 -6.02 -8.19 13.69
C GLU A 129 -7.27 -8.82 13.09
N ARG A 130 -7.56 -8.54 11.81
CA ARG A 130 -8.69 -9.16 11.12
C ARG A 130 -8.52 -10.67 10.94
N ARG A 131 -7.32 -11.15 10.63
CA ARG A 131 -7.06 -12.60 10.44
C ARG A 131 -7.13 -13.43 11.72
N LYS A 132 -7.03 -12.78 12.88
CA LYS A 132 -7.16 -13.46 14.19
C LYS A 132 -8.62 -13.64 14.63
N ARG A 133 -9.58 -12.99 13.96
CA ARG A 133 -11.02 -13.13 14.20
C ARG A 133 -11.61 -14.16 13.25
#